data_AF-A0A661W6I1-F1
#
_entry.id   AF-A0A661W6I1-F1
#
_cell.length_a   1.000
_cell.length_b   1.000
_cell.length_c   1.000
_cell.angle_alpha   90.00
_cell.angle_beta   90.00
_cell.angle_gamma   90.00
#
_symmetry.space_group_name_H-M   'P 1'
#
loop_
_entity.id
_entity.type
_entity.pdbx_description
1 polymer ?
#
loop_
_entity_poly.entity_id
_entity_poly.type
_entity_poly.pdbx_seq_one_letter_code
_entity_poly.pdbx_strand_id
1 'polypeptide(L)'
;MGLTERERRIADALAQAMAHHVDANEVGKVLAFWRRWRDPGKVFALVERLPRSGLVRTGRTRGYYEAMGRAFNQHLRNIRPEAFGAVLAWAFRLMRYYQLEQGRQEHSRRRRSR
;
A
#
# COMPACT_ATOMS: atom_id res chain seq x y z
N MET A 1 -20.66 -0.86 9.33
CA MET A 1 -20.74 -1.87 8.25
C MET A 1 -19.32 -2.30 7.90
N GLY A 2 -19.06 -3.61 7.83
CA GLY A 2 -17.74 -4.15 7.49
C GLY A 2 -17.50 -4.21 5.98
N LEU A 3 -16.25 -4.50 5.58
CA LEU A 3 -15.93 -4.81 4.19
C LEU A 3 -16.74 -6.01 3.69
N THR A 4 -17.17 -5.97 2.43
CA THR A 4 -17.70 -7.15 1.74
C THR A 4 -16.59 -8.17 1.47
N GLU A 5 -16.97 -9.40 1.10
CA GLU A 5 -15.99 -10.42 0.71
C GLU A 5 -15.12 -9.99 -0.48
N ARG A 6 -15.74 -9.33 -1.46
CA ARG A 6 -15.00 -8.75 -2.60
C ARG A 6 -13.97 -7.73 -2.13
N GLU A 7 -14.35 -6.82 -1.24
CA GLU A 7 -13.45 -5.77 -0.72
C GLU A 7 -12.33 -6.33 0.16
N ARG A 8 -12.60 -7.39 0.93
CA ARG A 8 -11.57 -8.13 1.67
C ARG A 8 -10.53 -8.74 0.73
N ARG A 9 -10.98 -9.43 -0.32
CA ARG A 9 -10.08 -10.00 -1.35
C ARG A 9 -9.26 -8.93 -2.05
N ILE A 10 -9.84 -7.76 -2.30
CA ILE A 10 -9.09 -6.64 -2.88
C ILE A 10 -8.04 -6.10 -1.91
N ALA A 11 -8.38 -5.94 -0.62
CA ALA A 11 -7.42 -5.50 0.39
C ALA A 11 -6.23 -6.45 0.51
N ASP A 12 -6.51 -7.75 0.48
CA ASP A 12 -5.51 -8.83 0.51
C ASP A 12 -4.60 -8.79 -0.73
N ALA A 13 -5.18 -8.78 -1.93
CA ALA A 13 -4.43 -8.69 -3.18
C ALA A 13 -3.57 -7.41 -3.26
N LEU A 14 -4.12 -6.28 -2.83
CA LEU A 14 -3.39 -5.01 -2.76
C LEU A 14 -2.21 -5.09 -1.78
N ALA A 15 -2.41 -5.71 -0.61
CA ALA A 15 -1.35 -5.88 0.37
C ALA A 15 -0.22 -6.77 -0.17
N GLN A 16 -0.55 -7.91 -0.78
CA GLN A 16 0.44 -8.81 -1.38
C GLN A 16 1.21 -8.14 -2.51
N ALA A 17 0.50 -7.39 -3.38
CA ALA A 17 1.12 -6.65 -4.47
C ALA A 17 2.15 -5.63 -3.99
N MET A 18 1.98 -5.04 -2.80
CA MET A 18 2.90 -4.02 -2.28
C MET A 18 3.96 -4.57 -1.31
N ALA A 19 3.68 -5.66 -0.58
CA ALA A 19 4.47 -6.10 0.57
C ALA A 19 5.97 -6.32 0.26
N HIS A 20 6.29 -6.80 -0.94
CA HIS A 20 7.67 -7.15 -1.30
C HIS A 20 8.56 -5.95 -1.66
N HIS A 21 7.98 -4.82 -2.08
CA HIS A 21 8.76 -3.76 -2.73
C HIS A 21 8.31 -2.34 -2.38
N VAL A 22 7.33 -2.17 -1.50
CA VAL A 22 6.88 -0.88 -0.98
C VAL A 22 7.14 -0.83 0.52
N ASP A 23 7.59 0.32 1.03
CA ASP A 23 7.71 0.54 2.47
C ASP A 23 6.32 0.85 3.06
N ALA A 24 5.90 0.08 4.08
CA ALA A 24 4.62 0.28 4.75
C ALA A 24 4.48 1.70 5.34
N ASN A 25 5.57 2.35 5.75
CA ASN A 25 5.53 3.72 6.26
C ASN A 25 5.04 4.72 5.20
N GLU A 26 5.43 4.54 3.94
CA GLU A 26 4.95 5.40 2.84
C GLU A 26 3.47 5.17 2.55
N VAL A 27 3.01 3.91 2.59
CA VAL A 27 1.57 3.59 2.50
C VAL A 27 0.80 4.23 3.66
N GLY A 28 1.38 4.23 4.87
CA GLY A 28 0.82 4.90 6.04
C GLY A 28 0.63 6.41 5.85
N LYS A 29 1.58 7.09 5.20
CA LYS A 29 1.46 8.53 4.85
C LYS A 29 0.33 8.77 3.85
N VAL A 30 0.19 7.90 2.85
CA VAL A 30 -0.91 7.96 1.87
C VAL A 30 -2.27 7.73 2.54
N LEU A 31 -2.36 6.77 3.46
CA LEU A 31 -3.58 6.54 4.24
C LEU A 31 -3.93 7.73 5.13
N ALA A 32 -2.94 8.36 5.77
CA ALA A 32 -3.14 9.59 6.55
C ALA A 32 -3.64 10.74 5.67
N PHE A 33 -3.08 10.89 4.47
CA PHE A 33 -3.56 11.84 3.47
C PHE A 33 -5.02 11.57 3.08
N TRP A 34 -5.37 10.32 2.78
CA TRP A 34 -6.77 9.95 2.49
C TRP A 34 -7.69 10.28 3.67
N ARG A 35 -7.30 10.00 4.93
CA ARG A 35 -8.14 10.29 6.11
C ARG A 35 -8.47 11.78 6.23
N ARG A 36 -7.55 12.66 5.83
CA ARG A 36 -7.73 14.12 5.84
C ARG A 36 -8.67 14.60 4.74
N TRP A 37 -8.56 14.05 3.53
CA TRP A 37 -9.27 14.57 2.36
C TRP A 37 -10.52 13.78 1.96
N ARG A 38 -10.59 12.51 2.38
CA ARG A 38 -11.67 11.54 2.10
C ARG A 38 -12.03 11.41 0.62
N ASP A 39 -11.04 11.64 -0.25
CA ASP A 39 -11.21 11.70 -1.70
C ASP A 39 -10.23 10.72 -2.38
N PRO A 40 -10.73 9.63 -3.00
CA PRO A 40 -9.91 8.71 -3.77
C PRO A 40 -9.13 9.39 -4.91
N GLY A 41 -9.75 10.34 -5.62
CA GLY A 41 -9.13 11.05 -6.74
C GLY A 41 -7.88 11.80 -6.32
N LYS A 42 -7.91 12.45 -5.15
CA LYS A 42 -6.73 13.10 -4.57
C LYS A 42 -5.63 12.11 -4.19
N VAL A 43 -5.98 10.89 -3.78
CA VAL A 43 -4.99 9.83 -3.50
C VAL A 43 -4.31 9.38 -4.78
N PHE A 44 -5.07 9.12 -5.85
CA PHE A 44 -4.52 8.77 -7.16
C PHE A 44 -3.61 9.89 -7.70
N ALA A 45 -4.07 11.13 -7.66
CA ALA A 45 -3.27 12.28 -8.08
C ALA A 45 -2.00 12.45 -7.24
N LEU A 46 -2.05 12.16 -5.94
CA LEU A 46 -0.88 12.22 -5.06
C LEU A 46 0.20 11.22 -5.49
N VAL A 47 -0.17 9.95 -5.64
CA VAL A 47 0.81 8.88 -5.96
C VAL A 47 1.36 9.02 -7.38
N GLU A 48 0.60 9.63 -8.30
CA GLU A 48 1.10 9.95 -9.64
C GLU A 48 2.05 11.17 -9.64
N ARG A 49 1.74 12.21 -8.86
CA ARG A 49 2.49 13.47 -8.88
C ARG A 49 3.77 13.43 -8.05
N LEU A 50 3.77 12.76 -6.90
CA LEU A 50 4.92 12.76 -5.97
C LEU A 50 6.25 12.29 -6.58
N PRO A 51 6.28 11.24 -7.43
CA PRO A 51 7.51 10.84 -8.12
C PRO A 51 8.17 11.97 -8.94
N ARG A 52 7.35 12.88 -9.48
CA ARG A 52 7.71 13.94 -10.42
C ARG A 52 7.92 15.31 -9.76
N SER A 53 7.55 15.50 -8.50
CA SER A 53 7.46 16.82 -7.87
C SER A 53 8.78 17.35 -7.28
N GLY A 54 9.85 16.55 -7.27
CA GLY A 54 11.11 16.89 -6.58
C GLY A 54 11.04 16.85 -5.04
N LEU A 55 9.84 16.66 -4.45
CA LEU A 55 9.67 16.50 -3.00
C LEU A 55 10.22 15.15 -2.50
N VAL A 56 10.24 14.14 -3.37
CA VAL A 56 10.82 12.83 -3.09
C VAL A 56 12.30 12.86 -3.45
N ARG A 57 13.15 13.02 -2.44
CA ARG A 57 14.61 13.20 -2.60
C ARG A 57 15.37 11.91 -2.91
N THR A 58 14.82 10.74 -2.59
CA THR A 58 15.50 9.45 -2.81
C THR A 58 14.85 8.68 -3.96
N GLY A 59 15.68 8.06 -4.82
CA GLY A 59 15.19 7.20 -5.90
C GLY A 59 14.36 6.02 -5.38
N ARG A 60 14.67 5.52 -4.18
CA ARG A 60 13.94 4.44 -3.53
C ARG A 60 12.51 4.85 -3.15
N THR A 61 12.34 6.00 -2.51
CA THR A 61 11.00 6.51 -2.18
C THR A 61 10.21 6.83 -3.46
N ARG A 62 10.85 7.28 -4.53
CA ARG A 62 10.20 7.48 -5.84
C ARG A 62 9.59 6.16 -6.35
N GLY A 63 10.38 5.09 -6.34
CA GLY A 63 9.94 3.76 -6.76
C GLY A 63 8.75 3.24 -5.95
N TYR A 64 8.67 3.56 -4.65
CA TYR A 64 7.52 3.21 -3.82
C TYR A 64 6.22 3.88 -4.28
N TYR A 65 6.24 5.17 -4.62
CA TYR A 65 5.07 5.88 -5.13
C TYR A 65 4.63 5.40 -6.51
N GLU A 66 5.58 5.07 -7.39
CA GLU A 66 5.27 4.46 -8.69
C GLU A 66 4.63 3.07 -8.53
N ALA A 67 5.16 2.24 -7.63
CA ALA A 67 4.59 0.94 -7.30
C ALA A 67 3.18 1.06 -6.70
N MET A 68 2.98 1.99 -5.76
CA MET A 68 1.66 2.31 -5.22
C MET A 68 0.70 2.75 -6.33
N GLY A 69 1.13 3.61 -7.25
CA GLY A 69 0.32 4.06 -8.38
C GLY A 69 -0.15 2.90 -9.26
N ARG A 70 0.72 1.94 -9.58
CA ARG A 70 0.34 0.74 -10.34
C ARG A 70 -0.66 -0.13 -9.56
N ALA A 71 -0.35 -0.45 -8.30
CA ALA A 71 -1.20 -1.30 -7.47
C ALA A 71 -2.57 -0.68 -7.21
N PHE A 72 -2.64 0.63 -6.96
CA PHE A 72 -3.92 1.32 -6.74
C PHE A 72 -4.76 1.35 -8.01
N ASN A 73 -4.15 1.59 -9.18
CA ASN A 73 -4.89 1.56 -10.44
C ASN A 73 -5.46 0.17 -10.74
N GLN A 74 -4.71 -0.89 -10.41
CA GLN A 74 -5.14 -2.26 -10.63
C GLN A 74 -6.26 -2.68 -9.66
N HIS A 75 -6.17 -2.30 -8.39
CA HIS A 75 -7.03 -2.85 -7.33
C HIS A 75 -8.10 -1.89 -6.81
N LEU A 76 -7.83 -0.59 -6.75
CA LEU A 76 -8.71 0.39 -6.09
C LEU A 76 -9.61 1.18 -7.04
N ARG A 77 -9.33 1.20 -8.35
CA ARG A 77 -10.02 2.07 -9.32
C ARG A 77 -11.53 1.83 -9.43
N ASN A 78 -11.96 0.58 -9.22
CA ASN A 78 -13.36 0.16 -9.32
C ASN A 78 -13.97 -0.21 -7.94
N ILE A 79 -13.49 0.44 -6.88
CA ILE A 79 -14.07 0.32 -5.55
C ILE A 79 -15.03 1.48 -5.31
N ARG A 80 -16.13 1.17 -4.62
CA ARG A 80 -17.09 2.17 -4.15
C ARG A 80 -16.37 3.23 -3.30
N PRO A 81 -16.57 4.54 -3.52
CA PRO A 81 -15.86 5.58 -2.78
C PRO A 81 -15.89 5.41 -1.25
N GLU A 82 -17.01 4.91 -0.71
CA GLU A 82 -17.23 4.68 0.72
C GLU A 82 -16.35 3.55 1.28
N ALA A 83 -16.01 2.57 0.45
CA ALA A 83 -15.20 1.42 0.84
C ALA A 83 -13.70 1.65 0.64
N PHE A 84 -13.30 2.62 -0.20
CA PHE A 84 -11.91 2.88 -0.58
C PHE A 84 -10.98 2.94 0.63
N GLY A 85 -11.32 3.75 1.63
CA GLY A 85 -10.46 3.93 2.79
C GLY A 85 -10.40 2.73 3.72
N ALA A 86 -11.49 1.98 3.85
CA ALA A 86 -11.52 0.76 4.64
C ALA A 86 -10.67 -0.33 3.97
N VAL A 87 -10.74 -0.46 2.64
CA VAL A 87 -9.88 -1.37 1.87
C VAL A 87 -8.41 -0.97 2.01
N LEU A 88 -8.08 0.31 1.83
CA LEU A 88 -6.70 0.80 1.97
C LEU A 88 -6.14 0.58 3.39
N ALA A 89 -6.96 0.80 4.42
CA ALA A 89 -6.56 0.57 5.81
C ALA A 89 -6.32 -0.91 6.11
N TRP A 90 -7.17 -1.81 5.60
CA TRP A 90 -6.96 -3.26 5.74
C TRP A 90 -5.74 -3.73 4.96
N ALA A 91 -5.55 -3.24 3.74
CA ALA A 91 -4.36 -3.55 2.94
C ALA A 91 -3.08 -3.12 3.65
N PHE A 92 -3.04 -1.93 4.25
CA PHE A 92 -1.92 -1.47 5.07
C PHE A 92 -1.65 -2.40 6.26
N ARG A 93 -2.69 -2.85 6.96
CA ARG A 93 -2.55 -3.79 8.09
C ARG A 93 -1.99 -5.15 7.66
N LEU A 94 -2.52 -5.71 6.56
CA LEU A 94 -2.07 -6.99 6.00
C LEU A 94 -0.64 -6.89 5.46
N MET A 95 -0.30 -5.79 4.79
CA MET A 95 1.05 -5.55 4.28
C MET A 95 2.09 -5.58 5.40
N ARG A 96 1.81 -4.92 6.55
CA ARG A 96 2.69 -4.98 7.72
C ARG A 96 2.84 -6.40 8.25
N TYR A 97 1.76 -7.17 8.25
CA TYR A 97 1.79 -8.57 8.66
C TYR A 97 2.70 -9.39 7.74
N TYR A 98 2.53 -9.29 6.41
CA TYR A 98 3.38 -10.02 5.45
C TYR A 98 4.86 -9.62 5.52
N GLN A 99 5.17 -8.34 5.68
CA GLN A 99 6.56 -7.90 5.82
C GLN A 99 7.21 -8.44 7.09
N LEU A 100 6.46 -8.55 8.19
CA LEU A 100 6.95 -9.18 9.42
C LEU A 100 7.19 -10.68 9.23
N GLU A 101 6.29 -11.38 8.55
CA GLU A 101 6.46 -12.81 8.24
C GLU A 101 7.68 -13.05 7.35
N GLN A 102 7.88 -12.25 6.31
CA GLN A 102 9.04 -12.32 5.42
C GLN A 102 10.35 -12.10 6.19
N GLY A 103 10.41 -11.09 7.05
CA GLY A 103 11.58 -10.84 7.90
C GLY A 103 11.89 -12.01 8.86
N ARG A 104 10.86 -12.65 9.43
CA ARG A 104 11.04 -13.86 10.26
C ARG A 104 11.59 -15.04 9.47
N GLN A 105 11.10 -15.27 8.25
CA GLN A 105 11.57 -16.34 7.37
C GLN A 105 13.01 -16.12 6.90
N GLU A 106 13.40 -14.88 6.60
CA GLU A 106 14.78 -14.56 6.23
C GLU A 106 15.75 -14.77 7.41
N HIS A 107 15.35 -14.37 8.61
CA HIS A 107 16.16 -14.57 9.81
C HIS A 107 16.36 -16.05 10.14
N SER A 108 15.32 -16.88 10.01
CA SER A 108 15.42 -18.33 10.25
C SER A 108 16.30 -19.03 9.20
N ARG A 109 16.22 -18.62 7.92
CA ARG A 109 17.09 -19.14 6.85
C ARG A 109 18.56 -18.81 7.11
N ARG A 110 18.89 -17.56 7.47
CA ARG A 110 20.27 -17.13 7.77
C ARG A 110 20.90 -17.86 8.97
N ARG A 111 20.08 -18.31 9.92
CA ARG A 111 20.54 -19.08 11.11
C ARG A 111 20.79 -20.56 10.83
N ARG A 112 20.19 -21.13 9.77
CA ARG A 112 20.39 -22.53 9.37
C ARG A 112 21.59 -22.73 8.45
N SER A 113 22.08 -21.66 7.82
CA SER A 113 23.22 -21.65 6.90
C SER A 113 24.55 -21.24 7.56
N ARG A 114 24.61 -21.22 8.89
CA ARG A 114 25.80 -20.99 9.72
C ARG A 114 26.00 -22.20 10.61
#